data_AF-A0A959IDL1-F1
#
_entry.id   AF-A0A959IDL1-F1
#
_cell.length_a   1.000
_cell.length_b   1.000
_cell.length_c   1.000
_cell.angle_alpha   90.00
_cell.angle_beta   90.00
_cell.angle_gamma   90.00
#
_symmetry.space_group_name_H-M   'P 1'
#
loop_
_entity.id
_entity.type
_entity.pdbx_description
1 polymer ?
#
loop_
_entity_poly.entity_id
_entity_poly.type
_entity_poly.pdbx_seq_one_letter_code
_entity_poly.pdbx_strand_id
1 'polypeptide(L)'
;PEVQPDDSFENMQKRAKEKNFPFAYLIDEGQEVYPAYGAERTPHIFLLDSDRKVQYIGAIDDNPRNPDAVENHYVENAIAAMESGKTPDPSFTKAIGCTIKTQ
;
A
#
# COMPACT_ATOMS: atom_id res chain seq x y z
N PRO A 1 -10.35 3.40 14.28
CA PRO A 1 -11.27 4.51 13.90
C PRO A 1 -11.45 5.56 15.01
N GLU A 2 -11.52 5.16 16.28
CA GLU A 2 -11.64 6.13 17.39
C GLU A 2 -10.48 7.12 17.43
N VAL A 3 -9.26 6.66 17.13
CA VAL A 3 -8.02 7.48 17.13
C VAL A 3 -7.89 8.39 15.90
N GLN A 4 -8.57 8.07 14.78
CA GLN A 4 -8.56 8.86 13.54
C GLN A 4 -9.96 8.83 12.90
N PRO A 5 -10.84 9.79 13.22
CA PRO A 5 -12.24 9.79 12.76
C PRO A 5 -12.41 9.80 11.24
N ASP A 6 -11.45 10.39 10.52
CA ASP A 6 -11.42 10.41 9.06
C ASP A 6 -11.28 9.00 8.45
N ASP A 7 -10.74 8.04 9.20
CA ASP A 7 -10.61 6.64 8.81
C ASP A 7 -11.83 5.79 9.22
N SER A 8 -12.97 6.40 9.53
CA SER A 8 -14.21 5.67 9.78
C SER A 8 -14.74 4.96 8.52
N PHE A 9 -15.47 3.85 8.71
CA PHE A 9 -16.01 3.07 7.59
C PHE A 9 -16.91 3.90 6.66
N GLU A 10 -17.71 4.81 7.20
CA GLU A 10 -18.54 5.72 6.40
C GLU A 10 -17.69 6.67 5.54
N ASN A 11 -16.63 7.25 6.11
CA ASN A 11 -15.72 8.12 5.38
C ASN A 11 -14.90 7.35 4.33
N MET A 12 -14.54 6.10 4.61
CA MET A 12 -13.91 5.21 3.62
C MET A 12 -14.82 5.00 2.40
N GLN A 13 -16.12 4.77 2.61
CA GLN A 13 -17.09 4.61 1.52
C GLN A 13 -17.24 5.90 0.69
N LYS A 14 -17.29 7.07 1.33
CA LYS A 14 -17.32 8.37 0.64
C LYS A 14 -16.07 8.56 -0.20
N ARG A 15 -14.89 8.36 0.39
CA ARG A 15 -13.60 8.46 -0.29
C ARG A 15 -13.50 7.54 -1.51
N ALA A 16 -13.93 6.28 -1.37
CA ALA A 16 -13.88 5.32 -2.47
C ALA A 16 -14.74 5.75 -3.66
N LYS A 17 -15.92 6.34 -3.40
CA LYS A 17 -16.79 6.92 -4.43
C LYS A 17 -16.16 8.17 -5.06
N GLU A 18 -15.69 9.11 -4.26
CA GLU A 18 -15.06 10.36 -4.73
C GLU A 18 -13.82 10.12 -5.60
N LYS A 19 -13.01 9.13 -5.22
CA LYS A 19 -11.79 8.75 -5.94
C LYS A 19 -12.03 7.71 -7.03
N ASN A 20 -13.25 7.23 -7.21
CA ASN A 20 -13.62 6.18 -8.16
C ASN A 20 -12.68 4.97 -8.09
N PHE A 21 -12.44 4.45 -6.89
CA PHE A 21 -11.50 3.34 -6.73
C PHE A 21 -11.96 2.12 -7.54
N PRO A 22 -11.11 1.61 -8.47
CA PRO A 22 -11.44 0.45 -9.27
C PRO A 22 -11.17 -0.88 -8.54
N PHE A 23 -10.85 -0.81 -7.25
CA PHE A 23 -10.45 -1.93 -6.39
C PHE A 23 -11.22 -1.91 -5.08
N ALA A 24 -11.21 -3.05 -4.38
CA ALA A 24 -11.82 -3.18 -3.06
C ALA A 24 -11.06 -2.34 -2.02
N TYR A 25 -11.78 -1.53 -1.25
CA TYR A 25 -11.24 -0.79 -0.12
C TYR A 25 -11.85 -1.33 1.18
N LEU A 26 -11.07 -2.11 1.92
CA LEU A 26 -11.54 -2.94 3.03
C LEU A 26 -11.15 -2.33 4.38
N ILE A 27 -11.99 -2.55 5.40
CA ILE A 27 -11.71 -2.23 6.80
C ILE A 27 -11.17 -3.46 7.53
N ASP A 28 -10.06 -3.30 8.25
CA ASP A 28 -9.50 -4.31 9.14
C ASP A 28 -10.11 -4.13 10.54
N GLU A 29 -11.35 -4.61 10.71
CA GLU A 29 -12.04 -4.58 12.00
C GLU A 29 -11.31 -5.49 12.99
N GLY A 30 -11.01 -4.98 14.19
CA GLY A 30 -10.20 -5.71 15.17
C GLY A 30 -8.69 -5.59 14.99
N GLN A 31 -8.21 -5.01 13.88
CA GLN A 31 -6.78 -4.76 13.65
C GLN A 31 -5.90 -6.03 13.64
N GLU A 32 -6.44 -7.13 13.10
CA GLU A 32 -5.77 -8.44 13.10
C GLU A 32 -4.96 -8.69 11.83
N VAL A 33 -5.32 -8.03 10.71
CA VAL A 33 -4.70 -8.29 9.40
C VAL A 33 -3.38 -7.53 9.25
N TYR A 34 -3.33 -6.24 9.57
CA TYR A 34 -2.11 -5.45 9.35
C TYR A 34 -0.88 -6.00 10.12
N PRO A 35 -0.98 -6.48 11.38
CA PRO A 35 0.16 -7.04 12.10
C PRO A 35 0.62 -8.36 11.50
N ALA A 36 -0.31 -9.20 11.02
CA ALA A 36 0.01 -10.47 10.37
C ALA A 36 0.82 -10.28 9.08
N TYR A 37 0.60 -9.16 8.39
CA TYR A 37 1.38 -8.75 7.21
C TYR A 37 2.67 -7.99 7.58
N GLY A 38 2.89 -7.64 8.84
CA GLY A 38 4.01 -6.80 9.27
C GLY A 38 3.92 -5.36 8.74
N ALA A 39 2.71 -4.87 8.50
CA ALA A 39 2.51 -3.52 8.01
C ALA A 39 2.72 -2.49 9.14
N GLU A 40 3.46 -1.42 8.86
CA GLU A 40 3.77 -0.37 9.85
C GLU A 40 3.29 1.03 9.45
N ARG A 41 3.11 1.27 8.15
CA ARG A 41 2.91 2.60 7.55
C ARG A 41 1.74 2.63 6.57
N THR A 42 1.23 3.82 6.31
CA THR A 42 0.26 4.09 5.25
C THR A 42 0.79 5.18 4.31
N PRO A 43 1.00 4.89 3.00
CA PRO A 43 0.85 3.58 2.34
C PRO A 43 2.00 2.60 2.63
N HIS A 44 1.72 1.30 2.51
CA HIS A 44 2.71 0.21 2.53
C HIS A 44 2.22 -0.91 1.61
N ILE A 45 3.03 -1.29 0.62
CA ILE A 45 2.63 -2.16 -0.48
C ILE A 45 3.23 -3.55 -0.31
N PHE A 46 2.44 -4.57 -0.64
CA PHE A 46 2.84 -5.96 -0.74
C PHE A 46 2.38 -6.48 -2.11
N LEU A 47 3.31 -6.82 -3.00
CA LEU A 47 3.03 -7.36 -4.33
C LEU A 47 3.30 -8.86 -4.32
N LEU A 48 2.31 -9.65 -4.71
CA LEU A 48 2.36 -11.11 -4.67
C LEU A 48 2.32 -11.69 -6.09
N ASP A 49 3.01 -12.80 -6.31
CA ASP A 49 2.88 -13.60 -7.53
C ASP A 49 1.65 -14.52 -7.51
N SER A 50 1.48 -15.31 -8.57
CA SER A 50 0.39 -16.29 -8.71
C SER A 50 0.40 -17.39 -7.65
N ASP A 51 1.55 -17.69 -7.04
CA ASP A 51 1.68 -18.63 -5.92
C ASP A 51 1.40 -17.96 -4.57
N ARG A 52 1.03 -16.68 -4.55
CA ARG A 52 0.89 -15.85 -3.35
C ARG A 52 2.20 -15.65 -2.58
N LYS A 53 3.34 -15.72 -3.26
CA LYS A 53 4.63 -15.35 -2.65
C LYS A 53 4.88 -13.87 -2.87
N VAL A 54 5.42 -13.21 -1.86
CA VAL A 54 5.72 -11.78 -1.95
C VAL A 54 6.96 -11.55 -2.81
N GLN A 55 6.80 -10.72 -3.83
CA GLN A 55 7.86 -10.34 -4.78
C GLN A 55 8.35 -8.91 -4.57
N TYR A 56 7.50 -8.04 -4.00
CA TYR A 56 7.89 -6.69 -3.60
C TYR A 56 7.19 -6.25 -2.31
N ILE A 57 7.93 -5.57 -1.42
CA ILE A 57 7.40 -4.91 -0.22
C ILE A 57 7.98 -3.51 -0.12
N GLY A 58 7.13 -2.49 0.08
CA GLY A 58 7.65 -1.15 0.40
C GLY A 58 6.77 0.02 0.00
N ALA A 59 7.42 1.11 -0.39
CA ALA A 59 6.79 2.35 -0.85
C ALA A 59 6.17 2.19 -2.26
N ILE A 60 5.33 3.14 -2.66
CA ILE A 60 4.80 3.21 -4.03
C ILE A 60 5.89 3.72 -4.99
N ASP A 61 6.54 4.81 -4.57
CA ASP A 61 7.57 5.56 -5.27
C ASP A 61 8.55 6.17 -4.25
N ASP A 62 9.54 6.93 -4.73
CA ASP A 62 10.54 7.61 -3.90
C ASP A 62 10.11 8.97 -3.34
N ASN A 63 8.91 9.48 -3.70
CA ASN A 63 8.45 10.79 -3.26
C ASN A 63 6.94 10.84 -2.95
N PRO A 64 6.52 10.37 -1.76
CA PRO A 64 5.10 10.33 -1.39
C PRO A 64 4.49 11.71 -1.10
N ARG A 65 5.29 12.78 -1.09
CA ARG A 65 4.82 14.14 -0.76
C ARG A 65 4.61 14.99 -2.00
N ASN A 66 5.44 14.81 -3.02
CA ASN A 66 5.37 15.59 -4.24
C ASN A 66 5.41 14.67 -5.47
N PRO A 67 4.25 14.40 -6.09
CA PRO A 67 4.16 13.57 -7.29
C PRO A 67 5.03 14.06 -8.44
N ASP A 68 5.25 15.37 -8.58
CA ASP A 68 6.04 15.96 -9.67
C ASP A 68 7.55 15.76 -9.49
N ALA A 69 7.98 15.30 -8.31
CA ALA A 69 9.38 15.05 -7.97
C ALA A 69 9.65 13.56 -7.71
N VAL A 70 8.80 12.67 -8.24
CA VAL A 70 9.06 11.24 -8.28
C VAL A 70 10.07 10.96 -9.38
N GLU A 71 11.15 10.26 -9.04
CA GLU A 71 12.16 9.79 -10.00
C GLU A 71 12.09 8.26 -10.18
N ASN A 72 11.63 7.54 -9.15
CA ASN A 72 11.55 6.08 -9.14
C ASN A 72 10.15 5.58 -8.78
N HIS A 73 9.47 4.96 -9.75
CA HIS A 73 8.15 4.34 -9.57
C HIS A 73 8.28 2.86 -9.15
N TYR A 74 8.60 2.60 -7.88
CA TYR A 74 8.96 1.25 -7.42
C TYR A 74 7.91 0.17 -7.72
N VAL A 75 6.63 0.43 -7.45
CA VAL A 75 5.57 -0.58 -7.66
C VAL A 75 5.34 -0.84 -9.14
N GLU A 76 5.34 0.21 -9.96
CA GLU A 76 5.20 0.08 -11.42
C GLU A 76 6.36 -0.73 -12.01
N ASN A 77 7.60 -0.41 -11.60
CA ASN A 77 8.79 -1.14 -12.00
C ASN A 77 8.75 -2.61 -11.55
N ALA A 78 8.26 -2.89 -10.34
CA ALA A 78 8.12 -4.25 -9.82
C ALA A 78 7.08 -5.06 -10.62
N ILE A 79 5.93 -4.47 -10.95
CA ILE A 79 4.91 -5.11 -11.79
C ILE A 79 5.49 -5.41 -13.17
N ALA A 80 6.12 -4.43 -13.83
CA ALA A 80 6.71 -4.61 -15.15
C ALA A 80 7.81 -5.69 -15.16
N ALA A 81 8.62 -5.76 -14.10
CA ALA A 81 9.61 -6.82 -13.94
C ALA A 81 8.93 -8.20 -13.89
N MET A 82 7.91 -8.37 -13.06
CA MET A 82 7.17 -9.63 -12.92
C MET A 82 6.46 -10.04 -14.22
N GLU A 83 5.83 -9.11 -14.93
CA GLU A 83 5.20 -9.37 -16.23
C GLU A 83 6.23 -9.83 -17.28
N SER A 84 7.46 -9.35 -17.19
CA SER A 84 8.59 -9.79 -18.04
C SER A 84 9.29 -11.07 -17.56
N GLY A 85 8.78 -11.71 -16.50
CA GLY A 85 9.37 -12.92 -15.92
C GLY A 85 10.65 -12.66 -15.11
N LYS A 86 10.89 -11.41 -14.69
CA LYS A 86 12.05 -11.00 -13.88
C LYS A 86 11.63 -10.76 -12.42
N THR A 87 12.59 -10.87 -11.52
CA THR A 87 12.43 -10.45 -10.13
C THR A 87 12.48 -8.92 -10.04
N PRO A 88 11.59 -8.27 -9.25
CA PRO A 88 11.72 -6.85 -8.94
C PRO A 88 13.09 -6.48 -8.36
N ASP A 89 13.66 -5.37 -8.82
CA ASP A 89 14.89 -4.78 -8.29
C ASP A 89 14.72 -3.26 -8.13
N PRO A 90 14.64 -2.73 -6.90
CA PRO A 90 14.68 -3.48 -5.65
C PRO A 90 13.38 -4.27 -5.39
N SER A 91 13.50 -5.42 -4.71
CA SER A 91 12.34 -6.17 -4.18
C SER A 91 11.86 -5.66 -2.82
N PHE A 92 12.62 -4.75 -2.20
CA PHE A 92 12.27 -4.13 -0.94
C PHE A 92 12.63 -2.64 -0.93
N THR A 93 11.70 -1.80 -0.46
CA THR A 93 12.00 -0.40 -0.12
C THR A 93 11.39 -0.07 1.23
N LYS A 94 11.96 0.94 1.91
CA LYS A 94 11.37 1.43 3.15
C LYS A 94 10.04 2.12 2.85
N ALA A 95 8.95 1.66 3.46
CA ALA A 95 7.67 2.35 3.38
C ALA A 95 7.75 3.76 4.00
N ILE A 96 7.27 4.76 3.25
CA ILE A 96 7.30 6.16 3.68
C ILE A 96 5.85 6.65 3.83
N GLY A 97 5.49 7.04 5.05
CA GLY A 97 4.14 7.50 5.36
C GLY A 97 3.88 7.65 6.86
N CYS A 98 2.63 7.98 7.18
CA CYS A 98 2.14 7.97 8.55
C CYS A 98 2.23 6.57 9.14
N THR A 99 2.42 6.46 10.46
CA THR A 99 2.28 5.17 11.14
C THR A 99 0.81 4.75 11.14
N ILE A 100 0.56 3.44 11.08
CA ILE A 100 -0.77 2.89 11.33
C ILE A 100 -1.24 3.33 12.72
N LYS A 101 -2.50 3.75 12.82
CA LYS A 101 -3.11 4.18 14.08
C LYS A 101 -3.60 2.95 14.82
N THR A 102 -2.96 2.60 15.92
CA THR A 102 -3.39 1.49 16.79
C THR A 102 -4.50 1.95 17.72
N GLN A 103 -5.42 1.04 18.04
CA GLN A 103 -6.43 1.25 19.08
C GLN A 103 -5.78 1.31 20.48
#